data_AF-A0A091AMD7-F1
#
_entry.id   AF-A0A091AMD7-F1
#
_cell.length_a   1.000
_cell.length_b   1.000
_cell.length_c   1.000
_cell.angle_alpha   90.00
_cell.angle_beta   90.00
_cell.angle_gamma   90.00
#
_symmetry.space_group_name_H-M   'P 1'
#
loop_
_entity.id
_entity.type
_entity.pdbx_description
1 polymer ?
#
loop_
_entity_poly.entity_id
_entity_poly.type
_entity_poly.pdbx_seq_one_letter_code
_entity_poly.pdbx_strand_id
1 'polypeptide(L)'
;MAYITQLKHLIQNELIPDVEEHIDDIFESIASQKDASPQERAQLEDMQALRDEYKELLSEINGGQIDEEEAEQLYTELTSMREGDEEEDDLYYDEDEDEDEDDYDEFDLDEDDEQY
;
A
#
# COMPACT_ATOMS: atom_id res chain seq x y z
N MET A 1 -8.77 14.90 3.43
CA MET A 1 -8.12 13.74 4.07
C MET A 1 -8.00 12.56 3.12
N ALA A 2 -8.41 12.70 1.86
CA ALA A 2 -8.28 11.62 0.88
C ALA A 2 -6.80 11.36 0.57
N TYR A 3 -6.00 12.40 0.40
CA TYR A 3 -4.57 12.26 0.09
C TYR A 3 -3.77 11.78 1.30
N ILE A 4 -4.08 12.23 2.51
CA ILE A 4 -3.47 11.71 3.74
C ILE A 4 -3.69 10.19 3.84
N THR A 5 -4.91 9.73 3.54
CA THR A 5 -5.27 8.31 3.59
C THR A 5 -4.58 7.52 2.48
N GLN A 6 -4.55 8.06 1.26
CA GLN A 6 -3.85 7.46 0.11
C GLN A 6 -2.34 7.37 0.34
N LEU A 7 -1.71 8.45 0.81
CA LEU A 7 -0.28 8.49 1.13
C LEU A 7 0.06 7.48 2.22
N LYS A 8 -0.76 7.43 3.28
CA LYS A 8 -0.62 6.43 4.34
C LYS A 8 -0.70 5.01 3.78
N HIS A 9 -1.69 4.74 2.93
CA HIS A 9 -1.89 3.44 2.30
C HIS A 9 -0.69 3.05 1.43
N LEU A 10 -0.26 3.96 0.54
CA LEU A 10 0.90 3.79 -0.35
C LEU A 10 2.17 3.47 0.45
N ILE A 11 2.47 4.26 1.48
CA ILE A 11 3.67 4.04 2.29
C ILE A 11 3.60 2.71 3.05
N GLN A 12 2.45 2.42 3.68
CA GLN A 12 2.32 1.28 4.57
C GLN A 12 2.17 -0.07 3.85
N ASN A 13 1.42 -0.10 2.75
CA ASN A 13 1.07 -1.35 2.07
C ASN A 13 1.91 -1.61 0.82
N GLU A 14 2.63 -0.61 0.32
CA GLU A 14 3.41 -0.77 -0.92
C GLU A 14 4.89 -0.43 -0.70
N LEU A 15 5.24 0.81 -0.32
CA LEU A 15 6.64 1.24 -0.25
C LEU A 15 7.44 0.53 0.84
N ILE A 16 6.92 0.46 2.08
CA ILE A 16 7.62 -0.23 3.17
C ILE A 16 7.79 -1.72 2.84
N PRO A 17 6.75 -2.46 2.43
CA PRO A 17 6.90 -3.86 2.02
C PRO A 17 7.90 -4.08 0.89
N ASP A 18 7.92 -3.23 -0.14
CA ASP A 18 8.86 -3.33 -1.26
C ASP A 18 10.33 -3.17 -0.81
N VAL A 19 10.58 -2.18 0.06
CA VAL A 19 11.92 -2.01 0.67
C VAL A 19 12.28 -3.17 1.59
N GLU A 20 11.33 -3.70 2.37
CA GLU A 20 11.57 -4.85 3.24
C GLU A 20 11.85 -6.14 2.43
N GLU A 21 11.17 -6.35 1.30
CA GLU A 21 11.47 -7.44 0.36
C GLU A 21 12.90 -7.31 -0.20
N HIS A 22 13.30 -6.11 -0.63
CA HIS A 22 14.65 -5.90 -1.12
C HIS A 22 15.74 -6.11 -0.04
N ILE A 23 15.45 -5.73 1.21
CA ILE A 23 16.32 -6.01 2.36
C ILE A 23 16.46 -7.52 2.58
N ASP A 24 15.36 -8.26 2.51
CA ASP A 24 15.35 -9.71 2.68
C ASP A 24 16.13 -10.43 1.57
N ASP A 25 16.02 -9.98 0.32
CA ASP A 25 16.83 -10.47 -0.80
C ASP A 25 18.34 -10.29 -0.55
N ILE A 26 18.74 -9.11 -0.06
CA ILE A 26 20.13 -8.83 0.29
C ILE A 26 20.59 -9.77 1.41
N PHE A 27 19.75 -9.99 2.42
CA PHE A 27 20.06 -10.92 3.50
C PHE A 27 20.16 -12.37 3.01
N GLU A 28 19.31 -12.81 2.07
CA GLU A 28 19.39 -14.14 1.48
C GLU A 28 20.67 -14.33 0.66
N SER A 29 21.09 -13.31 -0.09
CA SER A 29 22.38 -13.30 -0.81
C SER A 29 23.55 -13.45 0.18
N ILE A 30 23.58 -12.63 1.24
CA ILE A 30 24.61 -12.68 2.28
C ILE A 30 24.61 -14.07 2.97
N ALA A 31 23.44 -14.60 3.30
CA ALA A 31 23.31 -15.91 3.95
C ALA A 31 23.81 -17.05 3.05
N SER A 32 23.53 -16.97 1.76
CA SER A 32 23.99 -17.92 0.74
C SER A 32 25.50 -17.90 0.56
N GLN A 33 26.10 -16.70 0.60
CA GLN A 33 27.55 -16.52 0.48
C GLN A 33 28.30 -16.77 1.80
N LYS A 34 27.59 -16.75 2.94
CA LYS A 34 28.13 -16.82 4.32
C LYS A 34 29.11 -15.71 4.67
N ASP A 35 29.13 -14.66 3.87
CA ASP A 35 29.94 -13.46 4.04
C ASP A 35 29.16 -12.31 3.40
N ALA A 36 29.33 -11.10 3.93
CA ALA A 36 28.68 -9.91 3.40
C ALA A 36 29.75 -9.04 2.74
N SER A 37 29.68 -8.91 1.41
CA SER A 37 30.59 -8.03 0.71
C SER A 37 30.39 -6.57 1.16
N PRO A 38 31.42 -5.71 1.08
CA PRO A 38 31.27 -4.29 1.41
C PRO A 38 30.16 -3.60 0.61
N GLN A 39 29.86 -4.11 -0.59
CA GLN A 39 28.80 -3.60 -1.46
C GLN A 39 27.41 -3.99 -0.93
N GLU A 40 27.19 -5.27 -0.61
CA GLU A 40 25.92 -5.73 -0.02
C GLU A 40 25.65 -5.06 1.33
N ARG A 41 26.69 -4.82 2.14
CA ARG A 41 26.54 -4.10 3.42
C ARG A 41 26.15 -2.64 3.23
N ALA A 42 26.72 -1.97 2.23
CA ALA A 42 26.35 -0.60 1.91
C ALA A 42 24.91 -0.53 1.38
N GLN A 43 24.55 -1.42 0.45
CA GLN A 43 23.17 -1.51 -0.05
C GLN A 43 22.16 -1.79 1.07
N LEU A 44 22.49 -2.70 1.98
CA LEU A 44 21.65 -3.00 3.14
C LEU A 44 21.47 -1.77 4.03
N GLU A 45 22.53 -1.01 4.28
CA GLU A 45 22.48 0.22 5.08
C GLU A 45 21.62 1.29 4.41
N ASP A 46 21.78 1.47 3.09
CA ASP A 46 20.98 2.41 2.29
C ASP A 46 19.48 2.04 2.32
N MET A 47 19.14 0.76 2.15
CA MET A 47 17.75 0.31 2.19
C MET A 47 17.13 0.39 3.58
N GLN A 48 17.90 0.10 4.63
CA GLN A 48 17.44 0.28 6.00
C GLN A 48 17.17 1.75 6.33
N ALA A 49 18.01 2.66 5.84
CA ALA A 49 17.77 4.10 5.98
C ALA A 49 16.49 4.53 5.26
N LEU A 50 16.29 4.09 4.01
CA LEU A 50 15.07 4.41 3.25
C LEU A 50 13.79 3.89 3.94
N ARG A 51 13.82 2.66 4.47
CA ARG A 51 12.71 2.10 5.26
C ARG A 51 12.40 2.94 6.49
N ASP A 52 13.44 3.38 7.20
CA ASP A 52 13.28 4.15 8.42
C ASP A 52 12.73 5.55 8.12
N GLU A 53 13.13 6.17 7.00
CA GLU A 53 12.54 7.41 6.49
C GLU A 53 11.03 7.24 6.20
N TYR A 54 10.61 6.17 5.52
CA TYR A 54 9.20 5.89 5.29
C TYR A 54 8.40 5.65 6.58
N LYS A 55 8.99 4.99 7.58
CA LYS A 55 8.35 4.77 8.89
C LYS A 55 8.23 6.08 9.68
N GLU A 56 9.21 6.96 9.59
CA GLU A 56 9.15 8.29 10.18
C GLU A 56 8.03 9.11 9.54
N LEU A 57 7.98 9.15 8.20
CA LEU A 57 6.92 9.83 7.45
C LEU A 57 5.52 9.32 7.83
N LEU A 58 5.35 7.99 7.93
CA LEU A 58 4.09 7.39 8.39
C LEU A 58 3.73 7.82 9.82
N SER A 59 4.72 7.98 10.70
CA SER A 59 4.50 8.47 12.06
C SER A 59 4.10 9.95 12.08
N GLU A 60 4.65 10.78 11.20
CA GLU A 60 4.28 12.18 11.05
C GLU A 60 2.85 12.33 10.56
N ILE A 61 2.45 11.53 9.56
CA ILE A 61 1.08 11.45 9.06
C ILE A 61 0.10 11.07 10.18
N ASN A 62 0.39 9.99 10.91
CA ASN A 62 -0.47 9.54 12.03
C ASN A 62 -0.49 10.55 13.19
N GLY A 63 0.58 11.32 13.37
CA GLY A 63 0.68 12.39 14.35
C GLY A 63 -0.05 13.68 13.95
N GLY A 64 -0.60 13.75 12.73
CA GLY A 64 -1.20 14.97 12.18
C GLY A 64 -0.20 16.10 12.00
N GLN A 65 1.08 15.76 11.77
CA GLN A 65 2.15 16.72 11.50
C GLN A 65 2.18 17.13 10.02
N ILE A 66 1.53 16.34 9.16
CA ILE A 66 1.38 16.57 7.72
C ILE A 66 -0.06 17.01 7.44
N ASP A 67 -0.20 18.09 6.68
CA ASP A 67 -1.49 18.58 6.20
C ASP A 67 -1.84 18.01 4.81
N GLU A 68 -3.05 18.30 4.32
CA GLU A 68 -3.53 17.73 3.05
C GLU A 68 -2.72 18.19 1.83
N GLU A 69 -2.26 19.45 1.81
CA GLU A 69 -1.49 20.01 0.69
C GLU A 69 -0.09 19.39 0.64
N GLU A 70 0.53 19.21 1.81
CA GLU A 70 1.80 18.50 1.94
C GLU A 70 1.66 17.01 1.57
N ALA A 71 0.58 16.35 2.01
CA ALA A 71 0.31 14.96 1.66
C ALA A 71 0.06 14.75 0.16
N GLU A 72 -0.66 15.67 -0.51
CA GLU A 72 -0.89 15.63 -1.95
C GLU A 72 0.42 15.78 -2.74
N GLN A 73 1.30 16.70 -2.35
CA GLN A 73 2.61 16.89 -2.97
C GLN A 73 3.48 15.65 -2.82
N LEU A 74 3.58 15.11 -1.61
CA LEU A 74 4.36 13.90 -1.33
C LEU A 74 3.80 12.69 -2.07
N TYR A 75 2.48 12.52 -2.09
CA TYR A 75 1.82 11.43 -2.81
C TYR A 75 2.17 11.51 -4.30
N THR A 76 2.00 12.68 -4.91
CA THR A 76 2.27 12.91 -6.33
C THR A 76 3.75 12.70 -6.67
N GLU A 77 4.68 13.15 -5.84
CA GLU A 77 6.11 12.91 -6.06
C GLU A 77 6.44 11.42 -5.97
N LEU A 78 5.92 10.71 -4.98
CA LEU A 78 6.21 9.29 -4.77
C LEU A 78 5.60 8.40 -5.85
N THR A 79 4.34 8.64 -6.26
CA THR A 79 3.75 7.92 -7.39
C THR A 79 4.45 8.26 -8.70
N SER A 80 4.76 9.53 -8.96
CA SER A 80 5.49 9.92 -10.18
C SER A 80 6.90 9.35 -10.26
N MET A 81 7.57 9.08 -9.12
CA MET A 81 8.87 8.41 -9.12
C MET A 81 8.77 6.91 -9.43
N ARG A 82 7.65 6.28 -9.09
CA ARG A 82 7.41 4.84 -9.25
C ARG A 82 6.80 4.52 -10.61
N GLU A 83 5.75 5.24 -10.96
CA GLU A 83 5.09 5.22 -12.26
C GLU A 83 5.90 6.12 -13.17
N GLY A 84 6.85 5.53 -13.90
CA GLY A 84 7.43 6.23 -15.04
C GLY A 84 6.35 6.52 -16.09
N ASP A 85 5.60 7.61 -15.92
CA ASP A 85 4.74 8.27 -16.92
C ASP A 85 3.49 7.48 -17.41
N GLU A 86 2.80 6.68 -16.58
CA GLU A 86 1.54 6.01 -17.00
C GLU A 86 0.40 6.14 -15.97
N GLU A 87 -0.47 7.12 -16.25
CA GLU A 87 -1.95 7.14 -16.18
C GLU A 87 -2.71 6.49 -14.98
N GLU A 88 -3.33 7.38 -14.18
CA GLU A 88 -4.63 7.25 -13.50
C GLU A 88 -4.96 5.89 -12.84
N ASP A 89 -4.51 5.68 -11.59
CA ASP A 89 -5.08 4.64 -10.73
C ASP A 89 -6.40 5.15 -10.09
N ASP A 90 -7.51 4.79 -10.75
CA ASP A 90 -8.89 4.82 -10.27
C ASP A 90 -9.03 4.00 -8.97
N LEU A 91 -8.59 4.55 -7.84
CA LEU A 91 -8.90 4.01 -6.52
C LEU A 91 -10.38 4.27 -6.20
N TYR A 92 -11.24 3.33 -6.62
CA TYR A 92 -12.59 3.17 -6.09
C TYR A 92 -12.47 2.96 -4.57
N TYR A 93 -12.73 4.03 -3.81
CA TYR A 93 -12.98 3.90 -2.38
C TYR A 93 -14.23 3.05 -2.22
N ASP A 94 -14.06 1.80 -1.76
CA ASP A 94 -15.15 1.01 -1.22
C ASP A 94 -15.49 1.63 0.15
N GLU A 95 -16.33 2.66 0.14
CA GLU A 95 -16.76 3.41 1.33
C GLU A 95 -18.02 2.81 1.97
N ASP A 96 -18.30 1.51 1.75
CA ASP A 96 -19.48 0.83 2.28
C ASP A 96 -19.12 -0.42 3.13
N GLU A 97 -18.16 -0.28 4.06
CA GLU A 97 -18.18 -1.10 5.29
C GLU A 97 -18.65 -0.22 6.44
N ASP A 98 -19.94 0.09 6.49
CA ASP A 98 -20.66 0.32 7.75
C ASP A 98 -22.19 0.26 7.54
N GLU A 99 -22.80 -0.67 8.29
CA GLU A 99 -24.14 -0.63 8.87
C GLU A 99 -25.39 -0.98 8.02
N ASP A 100 -26.00 -2.09 8.45
CA ASP A 100 -27.44 -2.29 8.70
C ASP A 100 -28.21 -3.35 7.88
N GLU A 101 -28.43 -4.47 8.58
CA GLU A 101 -29.66 -5.24 8.77
C GLU A 101 -30.79 -5.20 7.71
N ASP A 102 -31.25 -6.43 7.43
CA ASP A 102 -32.61 -6.80 7.03
C ASP A 102 -33.12 -6.40 5.64
N ASP A 103 -33.14 -7.38 4.72
CA ASP A 103 -34.43 -7.74 4.09
C ASP A 103 -34.45 -9.22 3.69
N TYR A 104 -35.04 -10.05 4.56
CA TYR A 104 -35.64 -11.30 4.12
C TYR A 104 -36.90 -10.93 3.33
N ASP A 105 -36.85 -10.96 1.99
CA ASP A 105 -38.07 -10.98 1.18
C ASP A 105 -38.17 -12.31 0.40
N GLU A 106 -38.84 -13.23 1.09
CA GLU A 106 -39.92 -14.08 0.59
C GLU A 106 -40.06 -14.25 -0.94
N PHE A 107 -39.83 -15.49 -1.39
CA PHE A 107 -40.76 -16.24 -2.24
C PHE A 107 -41.13 -15.67 -3.62
N ASP A 108 -40.72 -16.39 -4.67
CA ASP A 108 -41.73 -16.89 -5.61
C ASP A 108 -41.35 -18.30 -6.10
N LEU A 109 -42.19 -19.25 -5.70
CA LEU A 109 -42.31 -20.57 -6.32
C LEU A 109 -42.87 -20.38 -7.72
N ASP A 110 -42.13 -20.77 -8.76
CA ASP A 110 -42.74 -21.22 -10.01
C ASP A 110 -42.57 -22.75 -10.11
N GLU A 111 -43.48 -23.45 -9.43
CA GLU A 111 -43.91 -24.79 -9.83
C GLU A 111 -44.99 -24.65 -10.91
N ASP A 112 -44.91 -25.55 -11.89
CA ASP A 112 -45.95 -25.91 -12.88
C ASP A 112 -46.25 -24.87 -14.00
N ASP A 113 -46.35 -25.22 -15.29
CA ASP A 113 -46.65 -26.50 -15.90
C ASP A 113 -46.44 -26.43 -17.44
N GLU A 114 -46.46 -27.61 -18.07
CA GLU A 114 -46.91 -27.91 -19.44
C GLU A 114 -45.97 -27.80 -20.67
N GLN A 115 -45.54 -29.01 -21.10
CA GLN A 115 -45.79 -29.62 -22.43
C GLN A 115 -45.06 -29.08 -23.68
N TYR A 116 -44.10 -29.85 -24.20
CA TYR A 116 -44.22 -30.68 -25.44
C TYR A 116 -42.94 -31.47 -25.74
#